data_AF-A0A0J8VE33-F1
#
_entry.id   AF-A0A0J8VE33-F1
#
_cell.length_a   1.000
_cell.length_b   1.000
_cell.length_c   1.000
_cell.angle_alpha   90.00
_cell.angle_beta   90.00
_cell.angle_gamma   90.00
#
_symmetry.space_group_name_H-M   'P 1'
#
loop_
_entity.id
_entity.type
_entity.pdbx_description
1 polymer ?
#
loop_
_entity_poly.entity_id
_entity_poly.type
_entity_poly.pdbx_seq_one_letter_code
_entity_poly.pdbx_strand_id
1 'polypeptide(L)'
;YDAQTALKLMRKQKIDEILMALPSVGRVRKSEIIKFLEPAHLKITELPGLPKLVDGEIRISDIQEVDIIDLLGRDPVPPVPELLARNIQDKVVMVTGACGSIGSGLCRPIVKNQPVKIVIFE
;
A
#
# COMPACT_ATOMS: atom_id res chain seq x y z
N TYR A 1 -1.35 -27.98 8.28
CA TYR A 1 -0.33 -28.21 7.25
C TYR A 1 0.91 -27.43 7.62
N ASP A 2 2.09 -28.05 7.52
CA ASP A 2 3.34 -27.33 7.65
C ASP A 2 3.51 -26.38 6.46
N ALA A 3 3.96 -25.15 6.74
CA ALA A 3 4.02 -24.07 5.77
C ALA A 3 5.03 -24.40 4.65
N GLN A 4 6.12 -25.12 4.94
CA GLN A 4 7.09 -25.54 3.92
C GLN A 4 6.51 -26.57 2.93
N THR A 5 5.60 -27.42 3.42
CA THR A 5 4.91 -28.40 2.58
C THR A 5 3.98 -27.71 1.58
N ALA A 6 3.32 -26.63 1.99
CA ALA A 6 2.47 -25.81 1.11
C ALA A 6 3.30 -25.17 -0.02
N LEU A 7 4.45 -24.57 0.28
CA LEU A 7 5.34 -23.97 -0.72
C LEU A 7 5.82 -24.98 -1.77
N LYS A 8 6.18 -26.20 -1.35
CA LYS A 8 6.56 -27.29 -2.27
C LYS A 8 5.42 -27.71 -3.18
N LEU A 9 4.20 -27.77 -2.65
CA LEU A 9 2.99 -28.12 -3.42
C LEU A 9 2.63 -27.04 -4.43
N MET A 10 2.69 -25.77 -4.05
CA MET A 10 2.43 -24.63 -4.93
C MET A 10 3.32 -24.68 -6.19
N ARG A 11 4.62 -24.93 -5.99
CA ARG A 11 5.58 -25.08 -7.10
C ARG A 11 5.29 -26.30 -7.98
N LYS A 12 4.83 -27.42 -7.40
CA LYS A 12 4.50 -28.64 -8.14
C LYS A 12 3.20 -28.50 -8.95
N GLN A 13 2.23 -27.76 -8.42
CA GLN A 13 0.91 -27.59 -9.04
C GLN A 13 0.82 -26.42 -10.01
N LYS A 14 1.92 -25.67 -10.24
CA LYS A 14 1.95 -24.48 -11.12
C LYS A 14 0.88 -23.46 -10.72
N ILE A 15 0.84 -23.12 -9.43
CA ILE A 15 -0.02 -22.03 -8.96
C ILE A 15 0.61 -20.71 -9.41
N ASP A 16 -0.19 -19.80 -9.98
CA ASP A 16 0.26 -18.50 -10.46
C ASP A 16 0.02 -17.36 -9.44
N GLU A 17 -0.96 -17.54 -8.54
CA GLU A 17 -1.44 -16.49 -7.64
C GLU A 17 -1.92 -17.04 -6.28
N ILE A 18 -1.69 -16.26 -5.23
CA ILE A 18 -2.16 -16.51 -3.87
C ILE A 18 -3.14 -15.40 -3.47
N LEU A 19 -4.39 -15.76 -3.21
CA LEU A 19 -5.37 -14.86 -2.62
C LEU A 19 -5.34 -14.95 -1.09
N MET A 20 -4.96 -13.86 -0.43
CA MET A 20 -5.01 -13.71 1.01
C MET A 20 -6.41 -13.26 1.46
N ALA A 21 -7.21 -14.21 1.93
CA ALA A 21 -8.54 -13.98 2.49
C ALA A 21 -8.48 -13.72 4.02
N LEU A 22 -7.57 -12.85 4.47
CA LEU A 22 -7.35 -12.53 5.88
C LEU A 22 -7.57 -11.03 6.18
N PRO A 23 -8.76 -10.47 5.91
CA PRO A 23 -9.00 -9.02 5.97
C PRO A 23 -8.92 -8.42 7.39
N SER A 24 -8.95 -9.26 8.43
CA SER A 24 -8.88 -8.86 9.84
C SER A 24 -7.50 -9.05 10.47
N VAL A 25 -6.51 -9.52 9.72
CA VAL A 25 -5.17 -9.79 10.26
C VAL A 25 -4.43 -8.47 10.50
N GLY A 26 -3.77 -8.36 11.65
CA GLY A 26 -2.95 -7.19 11.97
C GLY A 26 -1.74 -7.08 11.02
N ARG A 27 -1.30 -5.84 10.74
CA ARG A 27 -0.22 -5.53 9.78
C ARG A 27 1.06 -6.35 10.02
N VAL A 28 1.52 -6.44 11.27
CA VAL A 28 2.74 -7.20 11.63
C VAL A 28 2.64 -8.65 11.17
N ARG A 29 1.54 -9.32 11.51
CA ARG A 29 1.29 -10.71 11.11
C ARG A 29 1.11 -10.83 9.59
N LYS A 30 0.49 -9.85 8.95
CA LYS A 30 0.36 -9.79 7.48
C LYS A 30 1.74 -9.77 6.82
N SER A 31 2.63 -8.87 7.26
CA SER A 31 4.00 -8.76 6.77
C SER A 31 4.81 -10.05 6.98
N GLU A 32 4.63 -10.74 8.12
CA GLU A 32 5.23 -12.06 8.35
C GLU A 32 4.77 -13.11 7.33
N ILE A 33 3.46 -13.16 7.04
CA ILE A 33 2.89 -14.08 6.05
C ILE A 33 3.43 -13.75 4.65
N ILE A 34 3.47 -12.47 4.27
CA ILE A 34 3.99 -12.05 2.97
C ILE A 34 5.47 -12.42 2.81
N LYS A 35 6.30 -12.14 3.82
CA LYS A 35 7.72 -12.54 3.83
C LYS A 35 7.91 -14.05 3.76
N PHE A 36 7.03 -14.82 4.40
CA PHE A 36 7.05 -16.27 4.30
C PHE A 36 6.74 -16.76 2.87
N LEU A 37 5.86 -16.06 2.15
CA LEU A 37 5.45 -16.41 0.78
C LEU A 37 6.36 -15.83 -0.30
N GLU A 38 7.18 -14.83 0.01
CA GLU A 38 8.14 -14.19 -0.90
C GLU A 38 9.01 -15.19 -1.70
N PRO A 39 9.57 -16.27 -1.11
CA PRO A 39 10.36 -17.24 -1.86
C PRO A 39 9.57 -18.02 -2.91
N ALA A 40 8.23 -18.03 -2.85
CA ALA A 40 7.39 -18.68 -3.85
C ALA A 40 7.39 -17.93 -5.20
N HIS A 41 7.76 -16.63 -5.22
CA HIS A 41 7.72 -15.76 -6.40
C HIS A 41 6.34 -15.75 -7.09
N LEU A 42 5.28 -15.89 -6.29
CA LEU A 42 3.89 -15.87 -6.76
C LEU A 42 3.28 -14.50 -6.53
N LYS A 43 2.33 -14.13 -7.40
CA LYS A 43 1.51 -12.94 -7.18
C LYS A 43 0.70 -13.13 -5.90
N ILE A 44 0.73 -12.15 -5.00
CA ILE A 44 -0.09 -12.15 -3.78
C ILE A 44 -1.12 -11.04 -3.90
N THR A 45 -2.39 -11.41 -3.86
CA THR A 45 -3.52 -10.49 -3.79
C THR A 45 -4.26 -10.65 -2.49
N GLU A 46 -5.07 -9.67 -2.11
CA GLU A 46 -5.87 -9.70 -0.90
C GLU A 46 -7.30 -9.27 -1.13
N LEU A 47 -8.18 -9.78 -0.27
CA LEU A 47 -9.56 -9.32 -0.20
C LEU A 47 -9.64 -7.93 0.45
N PRO A 48 -10.61 -7.10 0.02
CA PRO A 48 -10.86 -5.82 0.66
C PRO A 48 -11.26 -6.00 2.13
N GLY A 49 -10.98 -4.99 2.95
CA GLY A 49 -11.35 -4.99 4.36
C GLY A 49 -12.85 -5.19 4.61
N LEU A 50 -13.19 -5.69 5.80
CA LEU A 50 -14.55 -6.02 6.23
C LEU A 50 -15.64 -4.97 5.91
N PRO A 51 -15.42 -3.64 6.00
CA PRO A 51 -16.46 -2.67 5.67
C PRO A 51 -17.03 -2.81 4.26
N LYS A 52 -16.21 -3.22 3.28
CA LYS A 52 -16.65 -3.48 1.89
C LYS A 52 -17.28 -4.86 1.71
N LEU A 53 -17.01 -5.79 2.65
CA LEU A 53 -17.55 -7.15 2.63
C LEU A 53 -19.03 -7.18 3.07
N VAL A 54 -19.39 -6.31 4.01
CA VAL A 54 -20.72 -6.27 4.66
C VAL A 54 -21.81 -5.74 3.73
N ASP A 55 -21.47 -4.88 2.77
CA ASP A 55 -22.42 -4.36 1.77
C ASP A 55 -22.80 -5.39 0.69
N GLY A 56 -22.23 -6.61 0.70
CA GLY A 56 -22.60 -7.69 -0.21
C GLY A 56 -22.16 -7.50 -1.67
N GLU A 57 -21.55 -6.36 -2.00
CA GLU A 57 -21.04 -6.03 -3.34
C GLU A 57 -19.52 -6.22 -3.43
N ILE A 58 -19.03 -7.46 -3.30
CA ILE A 58 -17.62 -7.72 -3.63
C ILE A 58 -17.53 -7.97 -5.13
N ARG A 59 -16.88 -7.06 -5.85
CA ARG A 59 -16.56 -7.26 -7.26
C ARG A 59 -15.14 -7.82 -7.37
N ILE A 60 -14.85 -8.53 -8.45
CA ILE A 60 -13.49 -9.02 -8.73
C ILE A 60 -12.49 -7.85 -8.78
N SER A 61 -12.95 -6.65 -9.17
CA SER A 61 -12.16 -5.41 -9.15
C SER A 61 -11.75 -4.93 -7.75
N ASP A 62 -12.35 -5.46 -6.69
CA ASP A 62 -12.00 -5.11 -5.31
C ASP A 62 -10.86 -5.96 -4.75
N ILE A 63 -10.42 -6.98 -5.48
CA ILE A 63 -9.19 -7.74 -5.17
C ILE A 63 -7.99 -6.84 -5.50
N GLN A 64 -7.15 -6.61 -4.50
CA GLN A 64 -6.02 -5.68 -4.62
C GLN A 64 -4.70 -6.41 -4.44
N GLU A 65 -3.66 -5.91 -5.10
CA GLU A 65 -2.29 -6.34 -4.79
C GLU A 65 -1.89 -5.85 -3.41
N VAL A 66 -1.06 -6.64 -2.74
CA VAL A 66 -0.51 -6.28 -1.42
C VAL A 66 0.21 -4.94 -1.51
N ASP A 67 -0.13 -4.03 -0.60
CA ASP A 67 0.47 -2.69 -0.54
C ASP A 67 1.98 -2.78 -0.25
N ILE A 68 2.78 -1.98 -0.95
CA ILE A 68 4.23 -1.86 -0.70
C ILE A 68 4.54 -1.50 0.75
N ILE A 69 3.63 -0.81 1.44
CA ILE A 69 3.77 -0.47 2.87
C ILE A 69 3.82 -1.74 3.73
N ASP A 70 3.12 -2.81 3.35
CA ASP A 70 3.16 -4.08 4.07
C ASP A 70 4.50 -4.82 3.89
N LEU A 71 5.30 -4.43 2.89
CA LEU A 71 6.65 -4.94 2.65
C LEU A 71 7.73 -4.17 3.44
N LEU A 72 7.47 -2.89 3.76
CA LEU A 72 8.45 -2.01 4.41
C LEU A 72 8.68 -2.32 5.90
N GLY A 73 7.83 -3.17 6.52
CA GLY A 73 8.07 -3.72 7.87
C GLY A 73 8.07 -2.71 9.02
N ARG A 74 7.66 -1.47 8.75
CA ARG A 74 7.52 -0.39 9.73
C ARG A 74 6.19 0.32 9.51
N ASP A 75 5.62 0.87 10.57
CA ASP A 75 4.46 1.73 10.43
C ASP A 75 4.84 3.00 9.66
N PRO A 76 4.00 3.45 8.72
CA PRO A 76 4.19 4.74 8.07
C PRO A 76 4.16 5.83 9.14
N VAL A 77 5.12 6.74 9.10
CA VAL A 77 5.12 7.90 9.99
C VAL A 77 4.02 8.85 9.51
N PRO A 78 3.01 9.16 10.34
CA PRO A 78 1.93 10.05 9.94
C PRO A 78 2.48 11.47 9.70
N PRO A 79 1.88 12.24 8.78
CA PRO A 79 2.25 13.63 8.60
C PRO A 79 1.95 14.43 9.87
N VAL A 80 2.85 15.34 10.23
CA VAL A 80 2.69 16.25 11.39
C VAL A 80 2.08 17.57 10.88
N PRO A 81 0.80 17.87 11.17
CA PRO A 81 0.09 19.01 10.57
C PRO A 81 0.79 20.36 10.83
N GLU A 82 1.34 20.55 12.02
CA GLU A 82 2.01 21.79 12.40
C GLU A 82 3.30 22.01 11.59
N LEU A 83 4.03 20.93 11.30
CA LEU A 83 5.23 20.99 10.46
C LEU A 83 4.87 21.22 8.99
N LEU A 84 3.77 20.64 8.51
CA LEU A 84 3.28 20.88 7.16
C LEU A 84 2.88 22.35 6.98
N ALA A 85 2.03 22.87 7.87
CA ALA A 85 1.61 24.27 7.84
C ALA A 85 2.81 25.22 7.89
N ARG A 86 3.74 25.01 8.84
CA ARG A 86 4.96 25.83 8.98
C ARG A 86 5.82 25.84 7.71
N ASN A 87 5.84 24.76 6.93
CA ASN A 87 6.72 24.62 5.78
C ASN A 87 6.04 24.86 4.42
N ILE A 88 4.70 24.89 4.37
CA ILE A 88 3.94 25.00 3.12
C ILE A 88 3.12 26.29 3.07
N GLN A 89 2.46 26.66 4.17
CA GLN A 89 1.54 27.79 4.18
C GLN A 89 2.29 29.08 3.84
N ASP A 90 1.69 29.86 2.95
CA ASP A 90 2.22 31.14 2.47
C ASP A 90 3.62 31.08 1.85
N LYS A 91 4.06 29.90 1.40
CA LYS A 91 5.37 29.66 0.78
C LYS A 91 5.25 29.24 -0.68
N VAL A 92 6.35 29.41 -1.42
CA VAL A 92 6.51 28.83 -2.75
C VAL A 92 7.10 27.44 -2.60
N VAL A 93 6.39 26.41 -3.07
CA VAL A 93 6.77 25.00 -2.94
C VAL A 93 7.03 24.42 -4.32
N MET A 94 8.19 23.79 -4.53
CA MET A 94 8.50 23.06 -5.76
C MET A 94 8.42 21.55 -5.52
N VAL A 95 7.68 20.85 -6.37
CA VAL A 95 7.62 19.39 -6.40
C VAL A 95 8.48 18.91 -7.56
N THR A 96 9.58 18.22 -7.26
CA THR A 96 10.41 17.54 -8.26
C THR A 96 9.88 16.12 -8.51
N GLY A 97 10.04 15.61 -9.73
CA GLY A 97 9.49 14.30 -10.10
C GLY A 97 7.97 14.25 -9.96
N ALA A 98 7.28 15.36 -10.25
CA ALA A 98 5.84 15.49 -10.03
C ALA A 98 4.99 14.53 -10.89
N CYS A 99 5.56 14.01 -11.99
CA CYS A 99 4.95 12.98 -12.83
C CYS A 99 4.99 11.57 -12.18
N GLY A 100 5.77 11.38 -11.12
CA GLY A 100 5.84 10.12 -10.38
C GLY A 100 4.64 9.89 -9.45
N SER A 101 4.46 8.63 -9.01
CA SER A 101 3.39 8.24 -8.07
C SER A 101 3.47 8.99 -6.74
N ILE A 102 4.67 9.21 -6.21
CA ILE A 102 4.91 9.96 -4.97
C ILE A 102 4.66 11.46 -5.19
N GLY A 103 5.29 12.05 -6.22
CA GLY A 103 5.18 13.48 -6.52
C GLY A 103 3.72 13.90 -6.77
N SER A 104 3.01 13.16 -7.62
CA SER A 104 1.58 13.41 -7.90
C SER A 104 0.68 13.18 -6.68
N GLY A 105 1.08 12.31 -5.75
CA GLY A 105 0.42 12.10 -4.46
C GLY A 105 0.59 13.30 -3.51
N LEU A 106 1.76 13.94 -3.52
CA LEU A 106 2.09 15.08 -2.64
C LEU A 106 1.43 16.40 -3.06
N CYS A 107 1.14 16.59 -4.35
CA CYS A 107 0.55 17.84 -4.85
C CYS A 107 -0.77 18.21 -4.15
N ARG A 108 -1.64 17.23 -3.88
CA ARG A 108 -2.96 17.50 -3.24
C ARG A 108 -2.82 17.96 -1.78
N PRO A 109 -2.07 17.26 -0.90
CA PRO A 109 -1.77 17.77 0.44
C PRO A 109 -1.11 19.14 0.44
N ILE A 110 -0.17 19.40 -0.48
CA ILE A 110 0.51 20.70 -0.57
C ILE A 110 -0.52 21.80 -0.84
N VAL A 111 -1.37 21.65 -1.85
CA VAL A 111 -2.40 22.65 -2.19
C VAL A 111 -3.37 22.89 -1.02
N LYS A 112 -3.77 21.83 -0.29
CA LYS A 112 -4.64 21.96 0.89
C LYS A 112 -4.03 22.79 2.02
N ASN A 113 -2.71 22.88 2.09
CA ASN A 113 -1.97 23.67 3.07
C ASN A 113 -1.72 25.13 2.61
N GLN A 114 -2.43 25.59 1.57
CA GLN A 114 -2.45 27.00 1.15
C GLN A 114 -1.06 27.64 0.91
N PRO A 115 -0.25 27.09 -0.02
CA PRO A 115 0.97 27.74 -0.47
C PRO A 115 0.64 28.99 -1.30
N VAL A 116 1.60 29.92 -1.39
CA VAL A 116 1.51 31.05 -2.34
C VAL A 116 1.54 30.55 -3.78
N LYS A 117 2.37 29.54 -4.05
CA LYS A 117 2.54 28.95 -5.38
C LYS A 117 3.09 27.55 -5.26
N ILE A 118 2.60 26.65 -6.12
CA ILE A 118 3.21 25.35 -6.35
C ILE A 118 3.92 25.36 -7.72
N VAL A 119 5.17 24.93 -7.75
CA VAL A 119 5.96 24.73 -8.97
C VAL A 119 6.06 23.23 -9.20
N ILE A 120 5.65 22.79 -10.39
CA ILE A 120 5.68 21.38 -10.79
C ILE A 120 6.88 21.21 -11.71
N PHE A 121 7.81 20.33 -11.33
CA PHE A 121 9.06 20.09 -12.03
C PHE A 121 9.28 18.59 -12.27
N GLU A 122 9.83 18.28 -13.45
CA GLU A 122 10.16 16.94 -13.96
C GLU A 122 11.68 16.76 -14.00
#